data_AF-A0A8S0GZS8-F1
#
_entry.id   AF-A0A8S0GZS8-F1
#
_cell.length_a   1.000
_cell.length_b   1.000
_cell.length_c   1.000
_cell.angle_alpha   90.00
_cell.angle_beta   90.00
_cell.angle_gamma   90.00
#
_symmetry.space_group_name_H-M   'P 1'
#
loop_
_entity.id
_entity.type
_entity.pdbx_description
1 polymer ?
#
loop_
_entity_poly.entity_id
_entity_poly.type
_entity_poly.pdbx_seq_one_letter_code
_entity_poly.pdbx_strand_id
1 'polypeptide(L)'
;MGTQDSGTQFADLLVTPIAAGYHINERDHIALSLPIYVPTGAYNDNRLANPGQNNYTFMPTIAFTHLDGKGGEFSLMGALEFYTRNDAADYRNGDILRLDGLWTHGFGSGWNAGLVVGYIQQISDDQGPTADKLNGYRGRSVGAGRPWAGAASSPMPRPTSARAGSPSSTPRTAPRATASAST
;
A
#
# COMPACT_ATOMS: atom_id res chain seq x y z
N MET A 1 33.40 -10.62 -19.62
CA MET A 1 32.44 -9.60 -19.15
C MET A 1 32.87 -9.12 -17.78
N GLY A 2 32.69 -7.84 -17.45
CA GLY A 2 32.98 -7.32 -16.12
C GLY A 2 32.08 -7.99 -15.08
N THR A 3 32.56 -8.18 -13.85
CA THR A 3 31.81 -8.84 -12.76
C THR A 3 31.02 -7.86 -11.89
N GLN A 4 31.07 -6.56 -12.23
CA GLN A 4 30.47 -5.49 -11.45
C GLN A 4 30.01 -4.36 -12.38
N ASP A 5 28.90 -3.72 -12.02
CA ASP A 5 28.31 -2.57 -12.70
C ASP A 5 27.57 -1.69 -11.68
N SER A 6 27.36 -0.41 -11.96
CA SER A 6 26.60 0.52 -11.12
C SER A 6 25.96 1.64 -11.93
N GLY A 7 24.78 2.10 -11.53
CA GLY A 7 24.12 3.23 -12.16
C GLY A 7 22.88 3.70 -11.39
N THR A 8 22.44 4.93 -11.65
CA THR A 8 21.23 5.51 -11.04
C THR A 8 20.28 5.96 -12.14
N GLN A 9 19.08 5.39 -12.17
CA GLN A 9 18.03 5.72 -13.14
C GLN A 9 16.65 5.44 -12.53
N PHE A 10 15.59 5.72 -13.27
CA PHE A 10 14.22 5.43 -12.83
C PHE A 10 13.93 3.93 -12.84
N ALA A 11 13.29 3.46 -11.77
CA ALA A 11 12.72 2.12 -11.65
C ALA A 11 11.33 2.06 -12.32
N ASP A 12 10.77 0.86 -12.40
CA ASP A 12 9.43 0.64 -12.94
C ASP A 12 8.35 1.39 -12.14
N LEU A 13 7.39 1.99 -12.85
CA LEU A 13 6.21 2.57 -12.24
C LEU A 13 5.38 1.49 -11.55
N LEU A 14 4.94 1.76 -10.32
CA LEU A 14 3.97 0.96 -9.61
C LEU A 14 2.58 1.61 -9.71
N VAL A 15 1.61 0.86 -10.23
CA VAL A 15 0.21 1.30 -10.31
C VAL A 15 -0.67 0.31 -9.56
N THR A 16 -1.60 0.80 -8.76
CA THR A 16 -2.53 -0.04 -7.98
C THR A 16 -3.97 0.28 -8.40
N PRO A 17 -4.46 -0.29 -9.52
CA PRO A 17 -5.82 -0.03 -10.01
C PRO A 17 -6.93 -0.51 -9.07
N ILE A 18 -6.64 -1.52 -8.23
CA ILE A 18 -7.57 -2.03 -7.23
C ILE A 18 -6.96 -1.83 -5.85
N ALA A 19 -7.65 -1.07 -5.00
CA ALA A 19 -7.38 -0.96 -3.58
C ALA A 19 -8.72 -0.82 -2.86
N ALA A 20 -9.14 -1.88 -2.17
CA ALA A 20 -10.42 -1.94 -1.48
C ALA A 20 -10.20 -2.43 -0.05
N GLY A 21 -10.88 -1.79 0.90
CA GLY A 21 -10.90 -2.20 2.29
C GLY A 21 -12.33 -2.44 2.76
N TYR A 22 -12.50 -3.37 3.70
CA TYR A 22 -13.76 -3.64 4.35
C TYR A 22 -13.57 -3.77 5.87
N HIS A 23 -14.43 -3.07 6.61
CA HIS A 23 -14.50 -3.13 8.06
C HIS A 23 -15.46 -4.25 8.45
N ILE A 24 -14.94 -5.35 9.01
CA ILE A 24 -15.77 -6.43 9.53
C ILE A 24 -16.46 -5.96 10.82
N ASN A 25 -15.71 -5.30 11.69
CA ASN A 25 -16.19 -4.62 12.90
C ASN A 25 -15.23 -3.47 13.26
N GLU A 26 -15.34 -2.90 14.47
CA GLU A 26 -14.49 -1.80 14.95
C GLU A 26 -13.00 -2.16 15.09
N ARG A 27 -12.67 -3.46 15.16
CA ARG A 27 -11.32 -3.98 15.38
C ARG A 27 -10.78 -4.78 14.21
N ASP A 28 -11.63 -5.44 13.43
CA ASP A 28 -11.23 -6.35 12.37
C ASP A 28 -11.45 -5.73 10.99
N HIS A 29 -10.39 -5.73 10.19
CA HIS A 29 -10.35 -5.12 8.87
C HIS A 29 -9.74 -6.08 7.87
N ILE A 30 -10.27 -6.11 6.66
CA ILE A 30 -9.66 -6.79 5.51
C ILE A 30 -9.39 -5.80 4.40
N ALA A 31 -8.34 -6.03 3.63
CA ALA A 31 -8.04 -5.28 2.43
C ALA A 31 -7.62 -6.20 1.29
N LEU A 32 -7.98 -5.79 0.07
CA LEU A 32 -7.61 -6.43 -1.18
C LEU A 32 -6.99 -5.36 -2.09
N SER A 33 -5.88 -5.68 -2.71
CA SER A 33 -5.27 -4.80 -3.70
C SER A 33 -4.63 -5.57 -4.85
N LEU A 34 -4.46 -4.88 -5.97
CA LEU A 34 -3.72 -5.38 -7.12
C LEU A 34 -2.69 -4.31 -7.54
N PRO A 35 -1.51 -4.26 -6.91
CA PRO A 35 -0.39 -3.50 -7.40
C PRO A 35 0.23 -4.18 -8.63
N ILE A 36 0.72 -3.36 -9.56
CA ILE A 36 1.30 -3.78 -10.83
C ILE A 36 2.56 -2.94 -11.09
N TYR A 37 3.71 -3.59 -11.24
CA TYR A 37 4.88 -2.93 -11.84
C TYR A 37 4.73 -2.93 -13.36
N VAL A 38 4.91 -1.76 -13.96
CA VAL A 38 4.81 -1.53 -15.41
C VAL A 38 6.22 -1.29 -15.96
N PRO A 39 6.63 -1.97 -17.06
CA PRO A 39 8.00 -1.94 -17.60
C PRO A 39 8.33 -0.57 -18.21
N THR A 40 8.64 0.38 -17.35
CA THR A 40 8.85 1.81 -17.67
C THR A 40 10.18 2.31 -17.11
N GLY A 41 10.78 1.54 -16.20
CA GLY A 41 12.10 1.75 -15.68
C GLY A 41 13.17 1.47 -16.73
N ALA A 42 14.36 1.99 -16.49
CA ALA A 42 15.45 1.83 -17.42
C ALA A 42 16.00 0.39 -17.41
N TYR A 43 16.11 -0.21 -18.60
CA TYR A 43 16.61 -1.56 -18.80
C TYR A 43 17.53 -1.64 -20.03
N ASN A 44 18.63 -2.40 -19.91
CA ASN A 44 19.54 -2.75 -20.99
C ASN A 44 20.17 -4.12 -20.66
N ASP A 45 20.06 -5.05 -21.61
CA ASP A 45 20.56 -6.43 -21.51
C ASP A 45 22.10 -6.53 -21.46
N ASN A 46 22.81 -5.50 -21.91
CA ASN A 46 24.27 -5.40 -21.83
C ASN A 46 24.76 -4.85 -20.48
N ARG A 47 23.85 -4.54 -19.54
CA ARG A 47 24.19 -4.08 -18.18
C ARG A 47 23.87 -5.14 -17.16
N LEU A 48 24.71 -5.23 -16.12
CA LEU A 48 24.42 -6.08 -14.98
C LEU A 48 23.45 -5.39 -14.01
N ALA A 49 23.55 -4.07 -13.89
CA ALA A 49 22.69 -3.28 -13.01
C ALA A 49 21.53 -2.64 -13.79
N ASN A 50 20.30 -3.13 -13.58
CA ASN A 50 19.09 -2.57 -14.17
C ASN A 50 18.07 -2.23 -13.06
N PRO A 51 17.59 -0.98 -12.98
CA PRO A 51 16.54 -0.59 -12.02
C PRO A 51 15.12 -1.00 -12.46
N GLY A 52 14.87 -1.21 -13.76
CA GLY A 52 13.66 -1.85 -14.26
C GLY A 52 13.89 -3.33 -14.59
N GLN A 53 12.83 -4.14 -14.57
CA GLN A 53 12.91 -5.57 -14.90
C GLN A 53 12.55 -5.91 -16.36
N ASN A 54 12.01 -4.93 -17.10
CA ASN A 54 11.50 -5.11 -18.47
C ASN A 54 10.46 -6.22 -18.59
N ASN A 55 9.61 -6.34 -17.57
CA ASN A 55 8.41 -7.17 -17.57
C ASN A 55 7.30 -6.44 -16.78
N TYR A 56 6.07 -6.88 -16.96
CA TYR A 56 5.00 -6.63 -16.00
C TYR A 56 5.08 -7.61 -14.83
N THR A 57 4.84 -7.10 -13.62
CA THR A 57 4.64 -7.90 -12.41
C THR A 57 3.26 -7.61 -11.82
N PHE A 58 2.40 -8.61 -11.71
CA PHE A 58 1.08 -8.50 -11.10
C PHE A 58 1.12 -9.06 -9.68
N MET A 59 0.68 -8.28 -8.69
CA MET A 59 0.86 -8.62 -7.27
C MET A 59 -0.45 -8.68 -6.47
N PRO A 60 -1.44 -9.54 -6.82
CA PRO A 60 -2.67 -9.64 -6.04
C PRO A 60 -2.36 -9.89 -4.57
N THR A 61 -2.88 -9.01 -3.71
CA THR A 61 -2.53 -8.94 -2.30
C THR A 61 -3.81 -8.93 -1.46
N ILE A 62 -3.79 -9.68 -0.36
CA ILE A 62 -4.81 -9.65 0.68
C ILE A 62 -4.15 -9.31 2.03
N ALA A 63 -4.82 -8.51 2.83
CA ALA A 63 -4.40 -8.18 4.18
C ALA A 63 -5.55 -8.30 5.18
N PHE A 64 -5.21 -8.65 6.41
CA PHE A 64 -6.08 -8.64 7.57
C PHE A 64 -5.41 -7.87 8.71
N THR A 65 -6.16 -7.04 9.41
CA THR A 65 -5.69 -6.29 10.58
C THR A 65 -6.70 -6.42 11.72
N HIS A 66 -6.20 -6.72 12.91
CA HIS A 66 -6.91 -6.71 14.18
C HIS A 66 -6.33 -5.62 15.09
N LEU A 67 -7.14 -4.64 15.49
CA LEU A 67 -6.78 -3.62 16.46
C LEU A 67 -7.05 -4.10 17.89
N ASP A 68 -6.05 -4.00 18.77
CA ASP A 68 -6.15 -4.53 20.14
C ASP A 68 -6.98 -3.64 21.10
N GLY A 69 -7.37 -2.44 20.63
CA GLY A 69 -8.10 -1.43 21.41
C GLY A 69 -7.28 -0.72 22.48
N LYS A 70 -5.98 -0.97 22.56
CA LYS A 70 -5.00 -0.43 23.53
C LYS A 70 -3.83 0.28 22.85
N GLY A 71 -3.94 0.54 21.54
CA GLY A 71 -2.93 1.26 20.75
C GLY A 71 -1.92 0.35 20.03
N GLY A 72 -2.17 -0.96 20.02
CA GLY A 72 -1.45 -1.94 19.22
C GLY A 72 -2.34 -2.62 18.17
N GLU A 73 -1.73 -3.48 17.37
CA GLU A 73 -2.40 -4.23 16.33
C GLU A 73 -1.70 -5.56 16.03
N PHE A 74 -2.44 -6.46 15.38
CA PHE A 74 -1.91 -7.63 14.70
C PHE A 74 -2.34 -7.58 13.24
N SER A 75 -1.39 -7.61 12.32
CA SER A 75 -1.63 -7.53 10.88
C SER A 75 -0.97 -8.68 10.15
N LEU A 76 -1.67 -9.27 9.19
CA LEU A 76 -1.17 -10.30 8.28
C LEU A 76 -1.39 -9.84 6.83
N MET A 77 -0.41 -10.08 5.98
CA MET A 77 -0.51 -9.79 4.54
C MET A 77 0.05 -10.96 3.75
N GLY A 78 -0.63 -11.32 2.67
CA GLY A 78 -0.17 -12.31 1.69
C GLY A 78 -0.27 -11.75 0.28
N ALA A 79 0.74 -12.03 -0.54
CA ALA A 79 0.77 -11.65 -1.94
C ALA A 79 1.31 -12.80 -2.80
N LEU A 80 0.77 -12.92 -4.00
CA LEU A 80 1.38 -13.68 -5.09
C LEU A 80 1.95 -12.69 -6.10
N GLU A 81 3.08 -13.00 -6.71
CA GLU A 81 3.70 -12.17 -7.74
C GLU A 81 3.83 -12.99 -9.03
N PHE A 82 3.21 -12.50 -10.10
CA PHE A 82 3.20 -13.13 -11.41
C PHE A 82 3.96 -12.26 -12.40
N TYR A 83 4.91 -12.88 -13.09
CA TYR A 83 5.81 -12.19 -14.02
C TYR A 83 5.49 -12.55 -15.47
N THR A 84 5.41 -11.52 -16.31
CA THR A 84 5.45 -11.70 -17.77
C THR A 84 6.88 -11.96 -18.24
N ARG A 85 7.04 -12.45 -19.48
CA ARG A 85 8.37 -12.71 -20.05
C ARG A 85 9.06 -11.38 -20.38
N ASN A 86 10.36 -11.30 -20.08
CA ASN A 86 11.26 -10.29 -20.60
C ASN A 86 11.86 -10.82 -21.91
N ASP A 87 11.33 -10.35 -23.04
CA ASP A 87 11.72 -10.85 -24.36
C ASP A 87 13.15 -10.45 -24.76
N ALA A 88 13.69 -9.37 -24.19
CA ALA A 88 15.07 -8.95 -24.47
C ALA A 88 16.11 -9.91 -23.87
N ALA A 89 15.78 -10.59 -22.78
CA ALA A 89 16.64 -11.60 -22.15
C ALA A 89 16.19 -13.05 -22.43
N ASP A 90 15.07 -13.23 -23.13
CA ASP A 90 14.37 -14.51 -23.27
C ASP A 90 14.19 -15.24 -21.92
N TYR A 91 13.77 -14.48 -20.90
CA TYR A 91 13.69 -14.95 -19.52
C TYR A 91 12.33 -14.63 -18.89
N ARG A 92 11.77 -15.58 -18.13
CA ARG A 92 10.60 -15.36 -17.29
C ARG A 92 10.89 -15.82 -15.87
N ASN A 93 10.75 -14.91 -14.93
CA ASN A 93 10.82 -15.23 -13.50
C ASN A 93 9.70 -16.18 -13.09
N GLY A 94 10.00 -17.07 -12.16
CA GLY A 94 9.00 -17.90 -11.51
C GLY A 94 8.12 -17.08 -10.58
N ASP A 95 6.91 -17.60 -10.34
CA ASP A 95 5.93 -16.96 -9.49
C ASP A 95 6.41 -16.99 -8.02
N ILE A 96 6.12 -15.92 -7.28
CA ILE A 96 6.57 -15.75 -5.89
C ILE A 96 5.36 -15.67 -4.95
N LEU A 97 5.47 -16.34 -3.80
CA LEU A 97 4.62 -16.14 -2.63
C LEU A 97 5.35 -15.26 -1.61
N ARG A 98 4.69 -14.22 -1.12
CA ARG A 98 5.15 -13.37 -0.02
C ARG A 98 4.13 -13.36 1.11
N LEU A 99 4.61 -13.52 2.35
CA LEU A 99 3.82 -13.47 3.57
C LEU A 99 4.50 -12.54 4.57
N ASP A 100 3.74 -11.61 5.13
CA ASP A 100 4.22 -10.68 6.15
C ASP A 100 3.29 -10.71 7.37
N GLY A 101 3.89 -10.61 8.56
CA GLY A 101 3.18 -10.51 9.83
C GLY A 101 3.73 -9.38 10.67
N LEU A 102 2.85 -8.60 11.27
CA LEU A 102 3.17 -7.49 12.16
C LEU A 102 2.37 -7.67 13.45
N TRP A 103 3.04 -7.45 14.58
CA TRP A 103 2.41 -7.33 15.88
C TRP A 103 2.99 -6.13 16.62
N THR A 104 2.15 -5.26 17.13
CA THR A 104 2.54 -4.11 17.96
C THR A 104 1.75 -4.06 19.26
N HIS A 105 2.35 -3.46 20.27
CA HIS A 105 1.73 -3.20 21.56
C HIS A 105 1.78 -1.70 21.87
N GLY A 106 0.64 -1.12 22.27
CA GLY A 106 0.54 0.27 22.70
C GLY A 106 0.88 0.46 24.17
N PHE A 107 1.60 1.53 24.50
CA PHE A 107 2.04 1.85 25.87
C PHE A 107 1.19 2.91 26.58
N GLY A 108 0.05 3.31 26.00
CA GLY A 108 -0.88 4.29 26.60
C GLY A 108 -0.47 5.77 26.50
N SER A 109 0.67 6.07 25.87
CA SER A 109 1.22 7.43 25.71
C SER A 109 1.28 7.90 24.25
N GLY A 110 0.57 7.23 23.34
CA GLY A 110 0.69 7.42 21.89
C GLY A 110 1.90 6.73 21.27
N TRP A 111 2.69 6.00 22.07
CA TRP A 111 3.78 5.15 21.63
C TRP A 111 3.33 3.70 21.45
N ASN A 112 3.91 3.03 20.45
CA ASN A 112 3.85 1.58 20.27
C ASN A 112 5.22 1.03 19.87
N ALA A 113 5.40 -0.27 20.10
CA ALA A 113 6.54 -1.03 19.59
C ALA A 113 6.11 -2.46 19.28
N GLY A 114 6.87 -3.15 18.45
CA GLY A 114 6.45 -4.45 17.95
C GLY A 114 7.52 -5.27 17.26
N LEU A 115 7.04 -6.29 16.56
CA LEU A 115 7.80 -7.19 15.73
C LEU A 115 7.14 -7.28 14.36
N VAL A 116 7.96 -7.27 13.31
CA VAL A 116 7.56 -7.64 11.95
C VAL A 116 8.37 -8.85 11.52
N VAL A 117 7.73 -9.77 10.81
CA VAL A 117 8.38 -10.91 10.16
C VAL A 117 7.89 -11.01 8.72
N GLY A 118 8.77 -11.48 7.83
CA GLY A 118 8.47 -11.67 6.42
C GLY A 118 9.04 -12.99 5.91
N TYR A 119 8.32 -13.63 4.99
CA TYR A 119 8.72 -14.82 4.27
C TYR A 119 8.46 -14.64 2.78
N ILE A 120 9.46 -14.95 1.97
CA ILE A 120 9.36 -14.95 0.50
C ILE A 120 9.78 -16.32 0.00
N GLN A 121 9.01 -16.89 -0.91
CA GLN A 121 9.34 -18.15 -1.56
C GLN A 121 8.93 -18.12 -3.02
N GLN A 122 9.87 -18.51 -3.88
CA GLN A 122 9.56 -18.80 -5.27
C GLN A 122 8.86 -20.16 -5.37
N ILE A 123 7.65 -20.17 -5.94
CA ILE A 123 6.76 -21.34 -5.99
C ILE A 123 6.74 -22.01 -7.37
N SER A 124 7.28 -21.37 -8.41
CA SER A 124 7.57 -21.99 -9.70
C SER A 124 9.01 -21.72 -10.14
N ASP A 125 9.51 -22.51 -11.08
CA ASP A 125 10.84 -22.29 -11.64
C ASP A 125 10.91 -21.06 -12.53
N ASP A 126 12.06 -20.40 -12.53
CA ASP A 126 12.43 -19.49 -13.62
C ASP A 126 12.55 -20.26 -14.95
N GLN A 127 12.21 -19.61 -16.06
CA GLN A 127 12.17 -20.22 -17.39
C GLN A 127 12.97 -19.41 -18.41
N GLY A 128 13.69 -20.10 -19.28
CA GLY A 128 14.45 -19.51 -20.38
C GLY A 128 15.81 -20.19 -20.58
N PRO A 129 16.51 -19.94 -21.69
CA PRO A 129 17.69 -20.71 -22.08
C PRO A 129 18.79 -20.78 -21.00
N THR A 130 18.91 -19.75 -20.17
CA THR A 130 19.87 -19.72 -19.05
C THR A 130 19.34 -20.44 -17.80
N ALA A 131 18.06 -20.25 -17.44
CA ALA A 131 17.46 -20.93 -16.29
C ALA A 131 17.36 -22.44 -16.52
N ASP A 132 17.00 -22.86 -17.74
CA ASP A 132 16.80 -24.26 -18.11
C ASP A 132 18.11 -25.05 -18.01
N LYS A 133 19.26 -24.41 -18.30
CA LYS A 133 20.60 -25.00 -18.11
C LYS A 133 20.92 -25.32 -16.66
N LEU A 134 20.20 -24.72 -15.72
CA LEU A 134 20.41 -24.82 -14.28
C LEU A 134 19.21 -25.45 -13.58
N ASN A 135 18.35 -26.15 -14.34
CA ASN A 135 17.14 -26.82 -13.88
C ASN A 135 16.10 -25.91 -13.24
N GLY A 136 16.05 -24.63 -13.64
CA GLY A 136 15.16 -23.64 -13.04
C GLY A 136 15.68 -23.13 -11.70
N TYR A 137 15.73 -21.82 -11.54
CA TYR A 137 16.10 -21.24 -10.25
C TYR A 137 14.88 -21.19 -9.32
N ARG A 138 15.12 -21.42 -8.02
CA ARG A 138 14.16 -21.13 -6.94
C ARG A 138 14.89 -20.54 -5.73
N GLY A 139 14.32 -19.50 -5.16
CA GLY A 139 14.81 -18.87 -3.94
C GLY A 139 13.80 -18.87 -2.79
N ARG A 140 14.30 -18.68 -1.57
CA ARG A 140 13.49 -18.30 -0.40
C ARG A 140 14.26 -17.37 0.51
N SER A 141 13.54 -16.53 1.25
CA SER A 141 14.11 -15.61 2.23
C SER A 141 13.19 -15.46 3.45
N VAL A 142 13.79 -15.17 4.59
CA VAL A 142 13.11 -14.80 5.84
C VAL A 142 13.71 -13.50 6.35
N GLY A 143 12.86 -12.64 6.92
CA GLY A 143 13.28 -11.39 7.54
C GLY A 143 12.53 -11.13 8.84
N ALA A 144 13.14 -10.36 9.74
CA ALA A 144 12.50 -9.89 10.96
C ALA A 144 13.00 -8.50 11.34
N GLY A 145 12.13 -7.69 11.95
CA GLY A 145 12.43 -6.32 12.36
C GLY A 145 11.65 -5.88 13.60
N ARG A 146 12.12 -4.82 14.28
CA ARG A 146 11.49 -4.30 15.50
C ARG A 146 10.98 -2.87 15.27
N PRO A 147 9.77 -2.68 14.72
CA PRO A 147 9.20 -1.35 14.52
C PRO A 147 8.82 -0.72 15.87
N TRP A 148 8.88 0.61 15.90
CA TRP A 148 8.40 1.44 16.99
C TRP A 148 7.97 2.78 16.41
N ALA A 149 6.90 3.35 16.95
CA ALA A 149 6.35 4.63 16.53
C ALA A 149 5.80 5.40 17.72
N GLY A 150 5.84 6.73 17.66
CA GLY A 150 5.27 7.59 18.69
C GLY A 150 5.14 9.03 18.24
N ALA A 151 4.18 9.74 18.84
CA ALA A 151 4.05 11.18 18.73
C ALA A 151 4.45 11.82 20.08
N ALA A 152 5.33 12.83 20.05
CA ALA A 152 5.54 13.68 21.21
C ALA A 152 4.27 14.53 21.41
N SER A 153 3.61 14.37 22.57
CA SER A 153 2.41 15.12 22.93
C SER A 153 2.72 16.61 23.09
N SER A 154 2.64 17.38 22.00
CA SER A 154 2.35 18.81 22.13
C SER A 154 0.83 18.95 22.25
N PRO A 155 0.28 19.70 23.22
CA PRO A 155 -1.15 19.96 23.25
C PRO A 155 -1.51 20.72 21.97
N MET A 156 -2.32 20.10 21.10
CA MET A 156 -2.90 20.78 19.95
C MET A 156 -3.69 22.00 20.45
N PRO A 157 -3.44 23.21 19.94
CA PRO A 157 -4.35 24.33 20.17
C PRO A 157 -5.73 23.92 19.67
N ARG A 158 -6.76 24.10 20.51
CA ARG A 158 -8.15 23.88 20.09
C ARG A 158 -8.40 24.68 18.81
N PRO A 159 -8.95 24.08 17.74
CA PRO A 159 -9.37 24.87 16.59
C PRO A 159 -10.47 25.83 17.06
N THR A 160 -10.18 27.13 17.04
CA THR A 160 -11.20 28.16 17.15
C THR A 160 -12.04 28.09 15.89
N SER A 161 -13.26 27.54 15.98
CA SER A 161 -14.22 27.62 14.90
C SER A 161 -14.74 29.05 14.82
N ALA A 162 -14.22 29.83 13.87
CA ALA A 162 -14.91 31.04 13.41
C ALA A 162 -16.13 30.59 12.60
N ARG A 163 -17.29 30.53 13.24
CA ARG A 163 -18.57 30.37 12.54
C ARG A 163 -18.83 31.66 11.77
N ALA A 164 -18.53 31.68 10.48
CA ALA A 164 -19.01 32.73 9.59
C ALA A 164 -20.54 32.71 9.64
N GLY A 165 -21.13 33.80 10.15
CA GLY A 165 -22.57 33.96 10.23
C GLY A 165 -23.17 33.93 8.83
N SER A 166 -24.10 33.00 8.61
CA SER A 166 -25.05 33.09 7.51
C SER A 166 -25.93 34.33 7.73
N PRO A 167 -26.13 35.19 6.71
CA PRO A 167 -27.02 36.34 6.85
C PRO A 167 -28.46 35.86 7.00
N SER A 168 -29.09 36.27 8.10
CA SER A 168 -30.49 36.04 8.40
C SER A 168 -31.39 36.70 7.34
N SER A 169 -32.12 35.91 6.56
CA SER A 169 -33.27 36.40 5.80
C SER A 169 -34.52 36.37 6.68
N THR A 170 -34.84 37.49 7.32
CA THR A 170 -36.16 37.73 7.91
C THR A 170 -37.16 38.02 6.79
N PRO A 171 -38.31 37.32 6.70
CA PRO A 171 -39.40 37.76 5.84
C PRO A 171 -40.09 38.96 6.49
N ARG A 172 -40.07 40.08 5.78
CA ARG A 172 -40.75 41.33 6.14
C ARG A 172 -42.27 41.11 5.99
N THR A 173 -43.00 41.12 7.09
CA THR A 173 -44.46 41.13 7.12
C THR A 173 -44.99 42.42 6.50
N ALA A 174 -45.89 42.30 5.52
CA ALA A 174 -46.59 43.43 4.90
C ALA A 174 -47.74 43.92 5.82
N PRO A 175 -47.98 45.23 5.94
CA PRO A 175 -49.07 45.75 6.76
C PRO A 175 -50.43 45.59 6.05
N ARG A 176 -51.40 45.08 6.82
CA ARG A 176 -52.81 44.94 6.50
C ARG A 176 -53.48 46.32 6.48
N ALA A 177 -53.95 46.77 5.32
CA ALA A 177 -54.84 47.92 5.21
C ALA A 177 -56.30 47.45 5.26
N THR A 178 -56.98 47.84 6.34
CA THR A 178 -58.44 47.78 6.47
C THR A 178 -59.07 49.00 5.81
N ALA A 179 -60.06 48.80 4.95
CA ALA A 179 -61.05 49.83 4.60
C ALA A 179 -62.44 49.18 4.52
N SER A 180 -63.37 49.80 5.23
CA SER A 180 -64.79 49.47 5.36
C SER A 180 -65.60 50.66 4.85
N ALA A 181 -66.58 50.42 3.96
CA ALA A 181 -67.83 51.19 3.73
C ALA A 181 -68.51 50.59 2.48
N SER A 182 -69.62 49.84 2.59
CA SER A 182 -71.02 50.29 2.54
C SER A 182 -71.40 51.14 1.31
N THR A 183 -72.04 50.55 0.29
CA THR A 183 -73.50 50.57 0.03
C THR A 183 -73.83 49.47 -0.99
#